data_AF-W8G131-F1
#
_entry.id   AF-W8G131-F1
#
_cell.length_a   1.000
_cell.length_b   1.000
_cell.length_c   1.000
_cell.angle_alpha   90.00
_cell.angle_beta   90.00
_cell.angle_gamma   90.00
#
_symmetry.space_group_name_H-M   'P 1'
#
loop_
_entity.id
_entity.type
_entity.pdbx_description
1 polymer ?
#
loop_
_entity_poly.entity_id
_entity_poly.type
_entity_poly.pdbx_seq_one_letter_code
_entity_poly.pdbx_strand_id
1 'polypeptide(L)'
;DKLERYPLVVAMTDGRVQRVCSHPDDDTWAINMKKGVVSALQISLPSLSISNSGLNFTETDVLGTCPTYYEVQAEGAKVLVKKEKNHRL
;
A
#
# COMPACT_ATOMS: atom_id res chain seq x y z
N ASP A 1 25.23 0.61 2.70
CA ASP A 1 24.22 -0.19 2.01
C ASP A 1 23.51 0.67 0.96
N LYS A 2 23.15 0.13 -0.19
CA LYS A 2 22.51 0.91 -1.28
C LYS A 2 21.07 1.27 -0.95
N LEU A 3 20.35 0.38 -0.25
CA LEU A 3 18.93 0.55 0.07
C LEU A 3 18.68 1.75 0.99
N GLU A 4 19.56 1.93 1.98
CA GLU A 4 19.45 2.94 3.04
C GLU A 4 20.14 4.26 2.71
N ARG A 5 20.89 4.32 1.60
CA ARG A 5 21.70 5.49 1.23
C ARG A 5 20.87 6.75 1.01
N TYR A 6 19.69 6.60 0.40
CA TYR A 6 18.78 7.72 0.13
C TYR A 6 17.37 7.39 0.62
N PRO A 7 16.69 8.31 1.33
CA PRO A 7 15.32 8.11 1.76
C PRO A 7 14.35 8.18 0.58
N LEU A 8 13.24 7.45 0.68
CA LEU A 8 12.08 7.60 -0.20
C LEU A 8 11.03 8.45 0.52
N VAL A 9 10.66 9.59 -0.06
CA VAL A 9 9.62 10.47 0.52
C VAL A 9 8.27 10.08 -0.07
N VAL A 10 7.28 9.85 0.79
CA VAL A 10 5.94 9.41 0.39
C VAL A 10 4.89 10.34 0.99
N ALA A 11 4.02 10.87 0.13
CA ALA A 11 2.81 11.56 0.56
C ALA A 11 1.68 10.54 0.66
N MET A 12 1.10 10.38 1.85
CA MET A 12 -0.04 9.52 2.11
C MET A 12 -1.22 10.34 2.63
N THR A 13 -2.41 10.08 2.12
CA THR A 13 -3.67 10.70 2.56
C THR A 13 -4.72 9.61 2.67
N ASP A 14 -5.35 9.50 3.85
CA ASP A 14 -6.36 8.48 4.15
C ASP A 14 -5.94 7.05 3.74
N GLY A 15 -4.70 6.69 4.10
CA GLY A 15 -4.12 5.38 3.80
C GLY A 15 -3.70 5.14 2.34
N ARG A 16 -3.92 6.10 1.44
CA ARG A 16 -3.59 6.02 0.00
C ARG A 16 -2.33 6.80 -0.33
N VAL A 17 -1.47 6.22 -1.17
CA VAL A 17 -0.29 6.90 -1.70
C VAL A 17 -0.73 7.92 -2.76
N GLN A 18 -0.39 9.18 -2.52
CA GLN A 18 -0.67 10.29 -3.45
C GLN A 18 0.53 10.59 -4.34
N ARG A 19 1.73 10.56 -3.75
CA ARG A 19 2.97 10.88 -4.45
C ARG A 19 4.16 10.18 -3.81
N VAL A 20 5.13 9.79 -4.64
CA VAL A 20 6.40 9.23 -4.23
C VAL A 20 7.53 10.05 -4.87
N CYS A 21 8.49 10.49 -4.08
CA CYS A 21 9.67 11.22 -4.53
C CYS A 21 10.93 10.44 -4.13
N SER A 22 11.76 10.08 -5.10
CA SER A 22 13.07 9.45 -4.90
C SER A 22 14.19 10.46 -5.15
N HIS A 23 15.34 10.23 -4.52
CA HIS A 23 16.55 10.98 -4.84
C HIS A 23 16.98 10.65 -6.29
N PRO A 24 17.47 11.62 -7.08
CA PRO A 24 17.84 11.41 -8.49
C PRO A 24 18.97 10.38 -8.66
N ASP A 25 19.88 10.30 -7.69
CA ASP A 25 21.02 9.37 -7.72
C ASP A 25 20.75 8.01 -7.04
N ASP A 26 19.49 7.72 -6.70
CA ASP A 26 19.13 6.47 -6.06
C ASP A 26 18.97 5.35 -7.08
N ASP A 27 19.44 4.15 -6.73
CA ASP A 27 19.41 3.01 -7.64
C ASP A 27 17.95 2.58 -7.91
N THR A 28 17.57 2.39 -9.17
CA THR A 28 16.20 2.00 -9.56
C THR A 28 15.70 0.76 -8.81
N TRP A 29 16.57 -0.23 -8.59
CA TRP A 29 16.19 -1.43 -7.83
C TRP A 29 15.87 -1.09 -6.36
N ALA A 30 16.65 -0.21 -5.73
CA ALA A 30 16.44 0.21 -4.35
C ALA A 30 15.15 1.04 -4.23
N ILE A 31 14.89 1.93 -5.19
CA ILE A 31 13.61 2.66 -5.28
C ILE A 31 12.44 1.68 -5.35
N ASN A 32 12.51 0.66 -6.21
CA ASN A 32 11.42 -0.31 -6.35
C ASN A 32 11.23 -1.18 -5.10
N MET A 33 12.31 -1.57 -4.42
CA MET A 33 12.21 -2.26 -3.12
C MET A 33 11.51 -1.39 -2.08
N LYS A 34 11.87 -0.10 -1.99
CA LYS A 34 11.22 0.86 -1.08
C LYS A 34 9.74 1.08 -1.44
N LYS A 35 9.40 1.17 -2.73
CA LYS A 35 8.01 1.22 -3.20
C LYS A 35 7.23 -0.05 -2.83
N GLY A 36 7.87 -1.22 -2.80
CA GLY A 36 7.28 -2.46 -2.32
C GLY A 36 6.84 -2.37 -0.86
N VAL A 37 7.70 -1.84 0.01
CA VAL A 37 7.35 -1.58 1.43
C VAL A 37 6.16 -0.63 1.54
N VAL A 38 6.19 0.47 0.78
CA VAL A 38 5.09 1.46 0.75
C VAL A 38 3.77 0.83 0.27
N SER A 39 3.82 -0.06 -0.71
CA SER A 39 2.66 -0.76 -1.26
C SER A 39 1.96 -1.65 -0.22
N ALA A 40 2.74 -2.23 0.71
CA ALA A 40 2.23 -3.02 1.83
C ALA A 40 1.55 -2.16 2.91
N LEU A 41 1.95 -0.90 3.06
CA LEU A 41 1.35 0.04 4.01
C LEU A 41 0.08 0.72 3.48
N GLN A 42 -0.15 0.70 2.16
CA GLN A 42 -1.33 1.29 1.55
C GLN A 42 -2.61 0.51 1.90
N ILE A 43 -3.60 1.23 2.45
CA ILE A 43 -4.95 0.72 2.73
C ILE A 43 -5.95 1.74 2.18
N SER A 44 -6.74 1.33 1.20
CA SER A 44 -7.69 2.22 0.51
C SER A 44 -9.07 2.31 1.15
N LEU A 45 -9.33 1.54 2.21
CA LEU A 45 -10.60 1.57 2.93
C LEU A 45 -10.83 2.96 3.56
N PRO A 46 -12.05 3.53 3.45
CA PRO A 46 -12.39 4.80 4.11
C PRO A 46 -12.28 4.74 5.64
N SER A 47 -12.52 3.57 6.23
CA SER A 47 -12.28 3.29 7.65
C SER A 47 -12.07 1.79 7.87
N LEU A 48 -11.41 1.42 8.98
CA LEU A 48 -11.20 0.01 9.37
C LEU A 48 -12.40 -0.59 10.11
N SER A 49 -13.61 -0.17 9.74
CA SER A 49 -14.86 -0.70 10.30
C SER A 49 -15.23 -2.03 9.67
N ILE A 50 -15.85 -2.92 10.45
CA ILE A 50 -16.44 -4.18 9.95
C ILE A 50 -17.47 -3.92 8.85
N SER A 51 -18.14 -2.76 8.86
CA SER A 51 -19.07 -2.35 7.81
C SER A 51 -18.44 -2.21 6.43
N ASN A 52 -17.10 -2.08 6.34
CA ASN A 52 -16.35 -2.00 5.09
C ASN A 52 -15.72 -3.35 4.68
N SER A 53 -16.00 -4.44 5.40
CA SER A 53 -15.55 -5.78 5.03
C SER A 53 -16.28 -6.27 3.76
N GLY A 54 -15.58 -7.01 2.91
CA GLY A 54 -16.11 -7.56 1.66
C GLY A 54 -16.10 -6.58 0.48
N LEU A 55 -15.50 -5.39 0.64
CA LEU A 55 -15.46 -4.36 -0.40
C LEU A 55 -14.25 -4.52 -1.32
N ASN A 56 -14.45 -4.11 -2.58
CA ASN A 56 -13.39 -4.00 -3.58
C ASN A 56 -13.08 -2.54 -3.87
N PHE A 57 -11.80 -2.19 -3.90
CA PHE A 57 -11.31 -0.88 -4.31
C PHE A 57 -10.20 -1.04 -5.35
N THR A 58 -10.19 -0.17 -6.35
CA THR A 58 -9.04 -0.08 -7.27
C THR A 58 -7.88 0.61 -6.56
N GLU A 59 -6.72 -0.03 -6.57
CA GLU A 59 -5.48 0.51 -6.03
C GLU A 59 -4.38 0.53 -7.07
N THR A 60 -3.55 1.57 -7.03
CA THR A 60 -2.29 1.63 -7.75
C THR A 60 -1.14 1.44 -6.77
N ASP A 61 -0.23 0.52 -7.06
CA ASP A 61 0.97 0.25 -6.26
C ASP A 61 2.17 -0.14 -7.14
N VAL A 62 3.23 -0.73 -6.56
CA VAL A 62 4.43 -1.13 -7.32
C VAL A 62 4.16 -2.15 -8.44
N LEU A 63 3.06 -2.92 -8.37
CA LEU A 63 2.65 -3.91 -9.37
C LEU A 63 1.66 -3.35 -10.40
N GLY A 64 1.31 -2.07 -10.30
CA GLY A 64 0.37 -1.39 -11.20
C GLY A 64 -1.00 -1.16 -10.57
N THR A 65 -2.02 -0.99 -11.41
CA THR A 65 -3.39 -0.70 -10.99
C THR A 65 -4.23 -1.97 -11.03
N CYS A 66 -4.76 -2.40 -9.87
CA CYS A 66 -5.53 -3.64 -9.77
C CYS A 66 -6.73 -3.52 -8.80
N PRO A 67 -7.81 -4.28 -9.03
CA PRO A 67 -8.85 -4.47 -8.03
C PRO A 67 -8.28 -5.14 -6.77
N THR A 68 -8.60 -4.56 -5.62
CA THR A 68 -8.14 -5.01 -4.31
C THR A 68 -9.34 -5.30 -3.42
N TYR A 69 -9.44 -6.55 -2.98
CA TYR A 69 -10.47 -7.02 -2.06
C TYR A 69 -9.99 -6.89 -0.62
N TYR A 70 -10.92 -6.51 0.27
CA TYR A 70 -10.65 -6.28 1.69
C TYR A 70 -11.61 -7.08 2.57
N GLU A 71 -11.07 -7.77 3.57
CA GLU A 71 -11.83 -8.33 4.68
C GLU A 71 -11.38 -7.68 5.98
N VAL A 72 -12.34 -7.26 6.80
CA VAL A 72 -12.10 -6.61 8.09
C VAL A 72 -12.79 -7.41 9.18
N GLN A 73 -12.03 -7.78 10.21
CA GLN A 73 -12.51 -8.53 11.36
C GLN A 73 -12.08 -7.81 12.65
N ALA A 74 -12.96 -7.77 13.64
CA ALA A 74 -12.63 -7.21 14.95
C ALA A 74 -12.31 -8.34 15.93
N GLU A 75 -11.18 -8.21 16.62
CA GLU A 75 -10.70 -9.14 17.65
C GLU A 75 -10.49 -8.34 18.95
N GLY A 76 -11.58 -8.13 19.69
CA GLY A 76 -11.58 -7.29 20.88
C GLY A 76 -11.18 -5.85 20.55
N ALA A 77 -10.02 -5.41 21.04
CA ALA A 77 -9.46 -4.08 20.78
C ALA A 77 -8.63 -3.99 19.49
N LYS A 78 -8.42 -5.11 18.78
CA LYS A 78 -7.65 -5.17 17.52
C LYS A 78 -8.58 -5.27 16.33
N VAL A 79 -8.08 -4.80 15.18
CA VAL A 79 -8.71 -5.02 13.88
C VAL A 79 -7.73 -5.78 13.00
N LEU A 80 -8.20 -6.90 12.45
CA LEU A 80 -7.47 -7.68 11.45
C LEU A 80 -8.01 -7.29 10.08
N VAL A 81 -7.11 -6.83 9.20
CA VAL A 81 -7.43 -6.46 7.82
C VAL A 81 -6.70 -7.42 6.90
N LYS A 82 -7.45 -8.20 6.12
CA LYS A 82 -6.90 -9.02 5.04
C LYS A 82 -7.11 -8.29 3.72
N LYS A 83 -6.04 -8.15 2.96
CA LYS A 83 -5.99 -7.49 1.66
C LYS A 83 -5.58 -8.50 0.61
N GLU A 84 -6.36 -8.63 -0.45
CA GLU A 84 -6.11 -9.56 -1.56
C GLU A 84 -6.15 -8.83 -2.90
N LYS A 85 -5.18 -9.11 -3.77
CA LYS A 85 -5.04 -8.48 -5.09
C LYS A 85 -5.01 -9.56 -6.16
N ASN A 86 -5.88 -9.42 -7.16
CA ASN A 86 -5.83 -10.29 -8.34
C ASN A 86 -4.98 -9.61 -9.43
N HIS A 87 -3.75 -10.10 -9.59
CA HIS A 87 -2.78 -9.58 -10.56
C HIS A 87 -2.90 -10.19 -11.98
N ARG A 88 -3.91 -11.04 -12.23
CA ARG A 88 -4.05 -11.81 -13.49
C ARG A 88 -5.22 -11.36 -14.37
N LEU A 89 -5.77 -10.17 -14.13
CA LEU A 89 -6.77 -9.57 -15.01
C LEU A 89 -6.11 -8.89 -16.21
#